data_AF-A0A4R3MDQ7-F1
#
_entry.id   AF-A0A4R3MDQ7-F1
#
_cell.length_a   1.000
_cell.length_b   1.000
_cell.length_c   1.000
_cell.angle_alpha   90.00
_cell.angle_beta   90.00
_cell.angle_gamma   90.00
#
_symmetry.space_group_name_H-M   'P 1'
#
loop_
_entity.id
_entity.type
_entity.pdbx_description
1 polymer ?
#
loop_
_entity_poly.entity_id
_entity_poly.type
_entity_poly.pdbx_seq_one_letter_code
_entity_poly.pdbx_strand_id
1 'polypeptide(L)'
;MDAAMTELPTPEELRARLEALAARRGFLLPHHGALAAGAPDLHVAYLAMYEALTVMPRQLSPLERECVWLCLLVAAEEAIGTHHLELFRAAGGTDSIAQSLIALAGAAPACDAFAFAHRHWEGQLPALDPASAWASTVAALRGALAPDLADLALLAVQAARGSRVGIARQIERLYAQKVDEARIVEALSYIIWPKGVNAFVEACDVWHRLMVTGAITPSARFAAWRDMPGLGAFDPASGRVVSGFGGEGNDGSARDRAAD
;
A
#
# COMPACT_ATOMS: atom_id res chain seq x y z
N MET A 1 29.19 -17.86 -10.39
CA MET A 1 28.02 -18.74 -10.54
C MET A 1 27.12 -18.01 -11.52
N ASP A 2 27.17 -18.38 -12.80
CA ASP A 2 26.27 -17.80 -13.80
C ASP A 2 24.87 -18.30 -13.48
N ALA A 3 24.05 -17.44 -12.86
CA ALA A 3 22.62 -17.69 -12.80
C ALA A 3 22.13 -17.67 -14.25
N ALA A 4 21.81 -18.84 -14.80
CA ALA A 4 21.18 -18.94 -16.11
C ALA A 4 19.97 -18.03 -16.11
N MET A 5 19.91 -17.07 -17.05
CA MET A 5 18.76 -16.19 -17.18
C MET A 5 17.53 -17.07 -17.46
N THR A 6 16.51 -16.96 -16.60
CA THR A 6 15.26 -17.69 -16.79
C THR A 6 14.64 -17.31 -18.12
N GLU A 7 14.29 -18.33 -18.91
CA GLU A 7 13.64 -18.15 -20.19
C GLU A 7 12.27 -17.49 -20.01
N LEU A 8 11.93 -16.55 -20.89
CA LEU A 8 10.66 -15.82 -20.80
C LEU A 8 9.52 -16.74 -21.27
N PRO A 9 8.35 -16.70 -20.61
CA PRO A 9 7.25 -17.60 -20.94
C PRO A 9 6.69 -17.31 -22.33
N THR A 10 6.20 -18.35 -23.00
CA THR A 10 5.32 -18.23 -24.16
C THR A 10 3.99 -17.57 -23.78
N PRO A 11 3.21 -17.04 -24.75
CA PRO A 11 1.89 -16.49 -24.48
C PRO A 11 0.93 -17.49 -23.78
N GLU A 12 0.98 -18.76 -24.15
CA GLU A 12 0.16 -19.83 -23.57
C GLU A 12 0.55 -20.12 -22.11
N GLU A 13 1.85 -20.25 -21.82
CA GLU A 13 2.36 -20.44 -20.45
C GLU A 13 2.02 -19.24 -19.56
N LEU A 14 2.10 -18.03 -20.11
CA LEU A 14 1.73 -16.81 -19.41
C LEU A 14 0.25 -16.81 -19.01
N ARG A 15 -0.65 -17.16 -19.94
CA ARG A 15 -2.10 -17.26 -19.64
C ARG A 15 -2.38 -18.29 -18.55
N ALA A 16 -1.86 -19.51 -18.71
CA ALA A 16 -2.06 -20.58 -17.74
C ALA A 16 -1.57 -20.19 -16.33
N ARG A 17 -0.41 -19.51 -16.24
CA ARG A 17 0.14 -19.02 -14.97
C ARG A 17 -0.76 -17.97 -14.32
N LEU A 18 -1.32 -17.04 -15.09
CA LEU A 18 -2.16 -15.97 -14.58
C LEU A 18 -3.55 -16.47 -14.19
N GLU A 19 -4.12 -17.41 -14.93
CA GLU A 19 -5.34 -18.13 -14.57
C GLU A 19 -5.18 -18.87 -13.23
N ALA A 20 -4.09 -19.61 -13.07
CA ALA A 20 -3.80 -20.31 -11.82
C ALA A 20 -3.64 -19.33 -10.64
N LEU A 21 -3.00 -18.18 -10.85
CA LEU A 21 -2.87 -17.15 -9.83
C LEU A 21 -4.22 -16.52 -9.46
N ALA A 22 -5.05 -16.21 -10.46
CA ALA A 22 -6.39 -15.68 -10.28
C ALA A 22 -7.26 -16.66 -9.47
N ALA A 23 -7.25 -17.94 -9.84
CA ALA A 23 -8.01 -18.98 -9.14
C ALA A 23 -7.60 -19.11 -7.66
N ARG A 24 -6.30 -18.94 -7.36
CA ARG A 24 -5.78 -19.02 -5.99
C ARG A 24 -6.09 -17.77 -5.16
N ARG A 25 -5.99 -16.57 -5.75
CA ARG A 25 -6.12 -15.29 -5.02
C ARG A 25 -7.53 -14.72 -5.03
N GLY A 26 -8.36 -15.15 -5.97
CA GLY A 26 -9.66 -14.55 -6.23
C GLY A 26 -9.59 -13.21 -6.95
N PHE A 27 -8.42 -12.70 -7.34
CA PHE A 27 -8.27 -11.46 -8.11
C PHE A 27 -6.89 -11.36 -8.76
N LEU A 28 -6.75 -10.41 -9.69
CA LEU A 28 -5.48 -10.06 -10.33
C LEU A 28 -5.33 -8.54 -10.41
N LEU A 29 -4.18 -8.04 -9.97
CA LEU A 29 -3.76 -6.66 -10.19
C LEU A 29 -2.83 -6.53 -11.43
N PRO A 30 -2.79 -5.36 -12.09
CA PRO A 30 -2.05 -5.12 -13.33
C PRO A 30 -0.58 -5.56 -13.33
N HIS A 31 0.14 -5.32 -12.22
CA HIS A 31 1.56 -5.65 -12.14
C HIS A 31 1.85 -7.15 -12.13
N HIS A 32 0.88 -8.02 -11.77
CA HIS A 32 1.07 -9.47 -11.88
C HIS A 32 1.28 -9.89 -13.33
N GLY A 33 0.51 -9.33 -14.26
CA GLY A 33 0.66 -9.61 -15.69
C GLY A 33 1.98 -9.07 -16.23
N ALA A 34 2.34 -7.83 -15.85
CA ALA A 34 3.62 -7.23 -16.23
C ALA A 34 4.83 -8.06 -15.76
N LEU A 35 4.85 -8.46 -14.49
CA LEU A 35 5.93 -9.28 -13.93
C LEU A 35 5.94 -10.69 -14.50
N ALA A 36 4.77 -11.34 -14.65
CA ALA A 36 4.71 -12.66 -15.25
C ALA A 36 5.23 -12.67 -16.69
N ALA A 37 4.96 -11.62 -17.46
CA ALA A 37 5.36 -11.49 -18.86
C ALA A 37 6.82 -11.06 -19.06
N GLY A 38 7.33 -10.18 -18.19
CA GLY A 38 8.64 -9.53 -18.37
C GLY A 38 9.74 -9.96 -17.40
N ALA A 39 9.38 -10.46 -16.21
CA ALA A 39 10.31 -10.78 -15.13
C ALA A 39 9.77 -11.94 -14.26
N PRO A 40 9.67 -13.17 -14.81
CA PRO A 40 8.98 -14.28 -14.16
C PRO A 40 9.57 -14.68 -12.80
N ASP A 41 10.88 -14.60 -12.61
CA ASP A 41 11.52 -14.88 -11.31
C ASP A 41 11.19 -13.82 -10.26
N LEU A 42 11.18 -12.55 -10.68
CA LEU A 42 10.75 -11.45 -9.82
C LEU A 42 9.27 -11.60 -9.45
N HIS A 43 8.43 -12.13 -10.34
CA HIS A 43 7.04 -12.43 -10.01
C HIS A 43 6.94 -13.48 -8.89
N VAL A 44 7.73 -14.55 -8.96
CA VAL A 44 7.77 -15.59 -7.91
C VAL A 44 8.24 -14.99 -6.58
N ALA A 45 9.34 -14.23 -6.61
CA ALA A 45 9.88 -13.57 -5.42
C ALA A 45 8.89 -12.56 -4.82
N TYR A 46 8.18 -11.80 -5.67
CA TYR A 46 7.14 -10.86 -5.26
C TYR A 46 6.01 -11.56 -4.49
N LEU A 47 5.53 -12.71 -4.97
CA LEU A 47 4.47 -13.47 -4.30
C LEU A 47 4.93 -14.00 -2.93
N ALA A 48 6.18 -14.46 -2.83
CA ALA A 48 6.75 -14.88 -1.54
C ALA A 48 6.92 -13.70 -0.57
N MET A 49 7.35 -12.54 -1.07
CA MET A 49 7.46 -11.31 -0.29
C MET A 49 6.09 -10.85 0.22
N TYR A 50 5.05 -10.88 -0.63
CA TYR A 50 3.68 -10.53 -0.23
C TYR A 50 3.19 -11.42 0.92
N GLU A 51 3.35 -12.74 0.79
CA GLU A 51 2.95 -13.68 1.84
C GLU A 51 3.64 -13.35 3.18
N ALA A 52 4.97 -13.19 3.16
CA ALA A 52 5.77 -12.92 4.35
C ALA A 52 5.49 -11.54 4.97
N LEU A 53 5.18 -10.53 4.15
CA LEU A 53 5.01 -9.16 4.60
C LEU A 53 3.58 -8.88 5.07
N THR A 54 2.56 -9.32 4.32
CA THR A 54 1.17 -8.86 4.52
C THR A 54 0.22 -9.93 5.03
N VAL A 55 0.50 -11.21 4.76
CA VAL A 55 -0.42 -12.31 5.11
C VAL A 55 -0.03 -12.94 6.45
N MET A 56 1.23 -13.32 6.59
CA MET A 56 1.72 -14.03 7.77
C MET A 56 1.65 -13.14 9.03
N PRO A 57 1.18 -13.67 10.17
CA PRO A 57 1.28 -12.98 11.45
C PRO A 57 2.74 -12.71 11.81
N ARG A 58 2.98 -11.56 12.44
CA ARG A 58 4.29 -11.13 12.91
C ARG A 58 4.18 -10.64 14.36
N GLN A 59 4.81 -9.52 14.70
CA GLN A 59 4.92 -8.98 16.05
C GLN A 59 3.74 -8.08 16.41
N LEU A 60 3.19 -7.33 15.45
CA LEU A 60 2.02 -6.51 15.69
C LEU A 60 0.76 -7.39 15.75
N SER A 61 -0.09 -7.14 16.73
CA SER A 61 -1.45 -7.69 16.73
C SER A 61 -2.23 -7.18 15.51
N PRO A 62 -3.34 -7.84 15.14
CA PRO A 62 -4.14 -7.41 14.00
C PRO A 62 -4.54 -5.93 14.07
N LEU A 63 -5.00 -5.45 15.23
CA LEU A 63 -5.40 -4.05 15.38
C LEU A 63 -4.21 -3.09 15.25
N GLU A 64 -3.06 -3.41 15.87
CA GLU A 64 -1.86 -2.57 15.78
C GLU A 64 -1.36 -2.48 14.33
N ARG A 65 -1.34 -3.61 13.63
CA ARG A 65 -0.97 -3.68 12.22
C ARG A 65 -1.86 -2.78 11.38
N GLU A 66 -3.17 -2.88 11.55
CA GLU A 66 -4.10 -2.06 10.75
C GLU A 66 -4.09 -0.58 11.17
N CYS A 67 -3.71 -0.24 12.41
CA CYS A 67 -3.44 1.15 12.80
C CYS A 67 -2.25 1.74 12.02
N VAL A 68 -1.17 0.97 11.87
CA VAL A 68 0.00 1.39 11.07
C VAL A 68 -0.39 1.54 9.60
N TRP A 69 -1.12 0.57 9.04
CA TRP A 69 -1.62 0.66 7.67
C TRP A 69 -2.48 1.89 7.43
N LEU A 70 -3.45 2.18 8.29
CA LEU A 70 -4.33 3.32 8.10
C LEU A 70 -3.56 4.65 8.09
N CYS A 71 -2.63 4.85 9.03
CA CYS A 71 -1.74 6.02 9.04
C CYS A 71 -0.92 6.12 7.76
N LEU A 72 -0.34 5.01 7.32
CA LEU A 72 0.51 4.93 6.14
C LEU A 72 -0.28 5.24 4.85
N LEU A 73 -1.49 4.71 4.70
CA LEU A 73 -2.36 4.97 3.55
C LEU A 73 -2.73 6.46 3.46
N VAL A 74 -3.02 7.10 4.60
CA VAL A 74 -3.27 8.55 4.65
C VAL A 74 -2.05 9.33 4.18
N ALA A 75 -0.87 9.00 4.71
CA ALA A 75 0.38 9.67 4.31
C ALA A 75 0.79 9.40 2.86
N ALA A 76 0.35 8.27 2.31
CA ALA A 76 0.59 7.93 0.92
C ALA A 76 -0.46 8.53 -0.04
N GLU A 77 -1.56 9.10 0.48
CA GLU A 77 -2.76 9.48 -0.27
C GLU A 77 -3.33 8.31 -1.08
N GLU A 78 -3.26 7.12 -0.50
CA GLU A 78 -3.53 5.86 -1.19
C GLU A 78 -5.01 5.46 -1.06
N ALA A 79 -5.71 5.40 -2.19
CA ALA A 79 -7.12 5.06 -2.25
C ALA A 79 -7.40 3.57 -2.58
N ILE A 80 -6.40 2.81 -3.03
CA ILE A 80 -6.59 1.41 -3.46
C ILE A 80 -6.68 0.45 -2.25
N GLY A 81 -6.05 0.79 -1.12
CA GLY A 81 -5.91 -0.07 0.05
C GLY A 81 -7.15 -0.22 0.94
N THR A 82 -8.37 -0.06 0.42
CA THR A 82 -9.60 0.03 1.24
C THR A 82 -9.90 -1.21 2.06
N HIS A 83 -9.43 -2.38 1.66
CA HIS A 83 -9.55 -3.61 2.47
C HIS A 83 -8.91 -3.48 3.86
N HIS A 84 -7.87 -2.63 4.03
CA HIS A 84 -7.30 -2.36 5.35
C HIS A 84 -8.28 -1.64 6.30
N LEU A 85 -9.26 -0.90 5.77
CA LEU A 85 -10.33 -0.34 6.60
C LEU A 85 -11.26 -1.44 7.11
N GLU A 86 -11.59 -2.44 6.28
CA GLU A 86 -12.39 -3.60 6.71
C GLU A 86 -11.65 -4.41 7.78
N LEU A 87 -10.37 -4.71 7.55
CA LEU A 87 -9.52 -5.41 8.51
C LEU A 87 -9.38 -4.63 9.81
N PHE A 88 -9.22 -3.31 9.73
CA PHE A 88 -9.18 -2.43 10.90
C PHE A 88 -10.45 -2.55 11.73
N ARG A 89 -11.63 -2.53 11.09
CA ARG A 89 -12.92 -2.73 11.79
C ARG A 89 -13.06 -4.12 12.38
N ALA A 90 -12.70 -5.15 11.62
CA ALA A 90 -12.75 -6.53 12.09
C ALA A 90 -11.84 -6.76 13.30
N ALA A 91 -10.72 -6.03 13.40
CA ALA A 91 -9.81 -6.06 14.53
C ALA A 91 -10.24 -5.19 15.73
N GLY A 92 -11.42 -4.55 15.68
CA GLY A 92 -11.95 -3.70 16.76
C GLY A 92 -11.64 -2.22 16.62
N GLY A 93 -11.16 -1.77 15.46
CA GLY A 93 -10.90 -0.37 15.16
C GLY A 93 -12.17 0.49 15.20
N THR A 94 -12.05 1.69 15.78
CA THR A 94 -13.15 2.65 15.94
C THR A 94 -12.91 3.93 15.16
N ASP A 95 -13.95 4.73 14.97
CA ASP A 95 -13.84 6.05 14.31
C ASP A 95 -12.91 6.98 15.08
N SER A 96 -12.92 6.90 16.42
CA SER A 96 -12.06 7.70 17.29
C SER A 96 -10.57 7.33 17.11
N ILE A 97 -10.27 6.03 16.99
CA ILE A 97 -8.91 5.57 16.66
C ILE A 97 -8.51 6.05 15.27
N ALA A 98 -9.39 5.87 14.27
CA ALA A 98 -9.13 6.30 12.89
C ALA A 98 -8.88 7.81 12.81
N GLN A 99 -9.69 8.63 13.47
CA GLN A 99 -9.52 10.08 13.54
C GLN A 99 -8.16 10.46 14.14
N SER A 100 -7.73 9.78 15.20
CA SER A 100 -6.42 10.03 15.84
C SER A 100 -5.27 9.68 14.89
N LEU A 101 -5.35 8.56 14.19
CA LEU A 101 -4.36 8.13 13.19
C LEU A 101 -4.29 9.12 12.01
N ILE A 102 -5.43 9.53 11.46
CA ILE A 102 -5.50 10.52 10.37
C ILE A 102 -4.88 11.86 10.83
N ALA A 103 -5.20 12.31 12.04
CA ALA A 103 -4.65 13.55 12.58
C ALA A 103 -3.13 13.47 12.78
N LEU A 104 -2.62 12.35 13.30
CA LEU A 104 -1.18 12.11 13.44
C LEU A 104 -0.48 12.12 12.08
N ALA A 105 -1.03 11.41 11.09
CA ALA A 105 -0.47 11.37 9.74
C ALA A 105 -0.44 12.77 9.10
N GLY A 106 -1.52 13.54 9.22
CA GLY A 106 -1.59 14.91 8.72
C GLY A 106 -0.64 15.89 9.42
N ALA A 107 -0.33 15.65 10.70
CA ALA A 107 0.60 16.48 11.46
C ALA A 107 2.08 16.15 11.23
N ALA A 108 2.40 15.02 10.59
CA ALA A 108 3.79 14.57 10.39
C ALA A 108 4.76 15.60 9.79
N PRO A 109 4.35 16.47 8.84
CA PRO A 109 5.20 17.56 8.34
C PRO A 109 5.66 18.56 9.40
N ALA A 110 4.92 18.72 10.51
CA ALA A 110 5.30 19.63 11.58
C ALA A 110 6.62 19.22 12.25
N CYS A 111 6.97 17.92 12.26
CA CYS A 111 8.27 17.47 12.76
C CYS A 111 9.44 18.11 11.99
N ASP A 112 9.33 18.17 10.65
CA ASP A 112 10.34 18.83 9.80
C ASP A 112 10.31 20.34 10.00
N ALA A 113 9.12 20.92 10.16
CA ALA A 113 8.96 22.35 10.40
C ALA A 113 9.62 22.80 11.71
N PHE A 114 9.48 22.03 12.80
CA PHE A 114 10.18 22.33 14.06
C PHE A 114 11.69 22.22 13.90
N ALA A 115 12.19 21.21 13.20
CA ALA A 115 13.62 21.06 12.95
C ALA A 115 14.19 22.18 12.05
N PHE A 116 13.42 22.62 11.06
CA PHE A 116 13.74 23.78 10.23
C PHE A 116 13.80 25.05 11.07
N ALA A 117 12.76 25.32 11.87
CA ALA A 117 12.66 26.51 12.70
C ALA A 117 13.83 26.60 13.69
N HIS A 118 14.19 25.50 14.35
CA HIS A 118 15.35 25.48 15.23
C HIS A 118 16.65 25.78 14.48
N ARG A 119 16.88 25.15 13.32
CA ARG A 119 18.11 25.35 12.53
C ARG A 119 18.30 26.80 12.05
N HIS A 120 17.22 27.49 11.71
CA HIS A 120 17.30 28.79 11.06
C HIS A 120 16.90 29.97 11.94
N TRP A 121 16.12 29.72 12.99
CA TRP A 121 15.54 30.76 13.84
C TRP A 121 15.92 30.62 15.32
N GLU A 122 16.93 29.81 15.67
CA GLU A 122 17.33 29.63 17.09
C GLU A 122 17.65 30.96 17.80
N GLY A 123 18.24 31.94 17.10
CA GLY A 123 18.52 33.26 17.68
C GLY A 123 17.28 34.09 17.97
N GLN A 124 16.18 33.84 17.25
CA GLN A 124 14.89 34.53 17.42
C GLN A 124 13.92 33.74 18.30
N LEU A 125 14.04 32.41 18.34
CA LEU A 125 13.20 31.47 19.08
C LEU A 125 14.06 30.57 19.99
N PRO A 126 14.83 31.13 20.95
CA PRO A 126 15.79 30.37 21.74
C PRO A 126 15.15 29.33 22.66
N ALA A 127 13.85 29.45 22.96
CA ALA A 127 13.10 28.50 23.77
C ALA A 127 12.49 27.34 22.97
N LEU A 128 12.57 27.36 21.63
CA LEU A 128 12.01 26.30 20.79
C LEU A 128 12.92 25.06 20.84
N ASP A 129 12.48 24.03 21.55
CA ASP A 129 13.01 22.67 21.44
C ASP A 129 12.14 21.84 20.47
N PRO A 130 12.67 21.46 19.29
CA PRO A 130 11.95 20.61 18.34
C PRO A 130 11.49 19.27 18.91
N ALA A 131 12.28 18.67 19.81
CA ALA A 131 11.96 17.35 20.35
C ALA A 131 10.72 17.42 21.25
N SER A 132 10.72 18.34 22.21
CA SER A 132 9.61 18.59 23.12
C SER A 132 8.37 19.11 22.38
N ALA A 133 8.53 20.02 21.41
CA ALA A 133 7.42 20.53 20.62
C ALA A 133 6.73 19.40 19.84
N TRP A 134 7.50 18.56 19.14
CA TRP A 134 6.96 17.41 18.43
C TRP A 134 6.33 16.38 19.37
N ALA A 135 6.98 16.04 20.48
CA ALA A 135 6.42 15.14 21.48
C ALA A 135 5.07 15.61 22.02
N SER A 136 4.94 16.92 22.25
CA SER A 136 3.70 17.54 22.70
C SER A 136 2.60 17.46 21.63
N THR A 137 2.94 17.68 20.35
CA THR A 137 2.00 17.48 19.23
C THR A 137 1.50 16.04 19.17
N VAL A 138 2.39 15.05 19.24
CA VAL A 138 2.00 13.62 19.22
C VAL A 138 1.10 13.29 20.40
N ALA A 139 1.45 13.75 21.60
CA ALA A 139 0.66 13.51 22.81
C ALA A 139 -0.76 14.09 22.72
N ALA A 140 -0.91 15.27 22.10
CA ALA A 140 -2.21 15.92 21.92
C ALA A 140 -3.10 15.21 20.87
N LEU A 141 -2.50 14.61 19.84
CA LEU A 141 -3.24 14.05 18.70
C LEU A 141 -3.52 12.55 18.80
N ARG A 142 -2.73 11.79 19.59
CA ARG A 142 -2.86 10.32 19.63
C ARG A 142 -4.17 9.80 20.23
N GLY A 143 -4.92 10.65 20.93
CA GLY A 143 -6.13 10.23 21.65
C GLY A 143 -5.85 9.06 22.62
N ALA A 144 -6.63 7.99 22.51
CA ALA A 144 -6.52 6.80 23.36
C ALA A 144 -5.47 5.79 22.88
N LEU A 145 -4.80 6.02 21.74
CA LEU A 145 -3.76 5.11 21.23
C LEU A 145 -2.63 4.96 22.24
N ALA A 146 -2.11 3.74 22.40
CA ALA A 146 -0.91 3.51 23.17
C ALA A 146 0.25 4.37 22.61
N PRO A 147 1.10 4.98 23.46
CA PRO A 147 2.18 5.85 23.00
C PRO A 147 3.12 5.19 21.99
N ASP A 148 3.46 3.92 22.20
CA ASP A 148 4.33 3.14 21.32
C ASP A 148 3.69 2.90 19.94
N LEU A 149 2.41 2.56 19.91
CA LEU A 149 1.66 2.36 18.67
C LEU A 149 1.56 3.66 17.85
N ALA A 150 1.32 4.80 18.51
CA ALA A 150 1.30 6.09 17.83
C ALA A 150 2.66 6.41 17.17
N ASP A 151 3.76 6.11 17.87
CA ASP A 151 5.11 6.32 17.33
C ASP A 151 5.51 5.31 16.24
N LEU A 152 5.05 4.04 16.32
CA LEU A 152 5.23 3.05 15.25
C LEU A 152 4.47 3.47 13.97
N ALA A 153 3.23 3.94 14.11
CA ALA A 153 2.44 4.44 13.00
C ALA A 153 3.08 5.70 12.38
N LEU A 154 3.54 6.64 13.21
CA LEU A 154 4.26 7.82 12.73
C LEU A 154 5.59 7.48 12.08
N LEU A 155 6.31 6.45 12.53
CA LEU A 155 7.54 6.00 11.87
C LEU A 155 7.26 5.61 10.41
N ALA A 156 6.22 4.82 10.17
CA ALA A 156 5.81 4.45 8.81
C ALA A 156 5.42 5.68 7.98
N VAL A 157 4.71 6.64 8.57
CA VAL A 157 4.35 7.91 7.92
C VAL A 157 5.59 8.73 7.55
N GLN A 158 6.52 8.93 8.47
CA GLN A 158 7.74 9.71 8.20
C GLN A 158 8.61 9.05 7.13
N ALA A 159 8.66 7.71 7.14
CA ALA A 159 9.32 6.93 6.12
C ALA A 159 8.64 7.09 4.74
N ALA A 160 7.30 7.04 4.67
CA ALA A 160 6.56 7.27 3.43
C ALA A 160 6.74 8.68 2.87
N ARG A 161 6.95 9.67 3.75
CA ARG A 161 7.28 11.05 3.36
C ARG A 161 8.75 11.24 2.95
N GLY A 162 9.62 10.26 3.21
CA GLY A 162 11.07 10.41 3.01
C GLY A 162 11.73 11.39 3.99
N SER A 163 11.09 11.72 5.11
CA SER A 163 11.63 12.67 6.10
C SER A 163 12.71 11.99 6.94
N ARG A 164 13.99 12.27 6.62
CA ARG A 164 15.12 11.74 7.41
C ARG A 164 15.09 12.18 8.87
N VAL A 165 14.69 13.43 9.11
CA VAL A 165 14.60 13.99 10.47
C VAL A 165 13.44 13.35 11.24
N GLY A 166 12.28 13.20 10.60
CA GLY A 166 11.12 12.54 11.18
C GLY A 166 11.39 11.06 11.49
N ILE A 167 12.02 10.33 10.57
CA ILE A 167 12.42 8.93 10.81
C ILE A 167 13.32 8.83 12.03
N ALA A 168 14.41 9.62 12.08
CA ALA A 168 15.33 9.60 13.21
C ALA A 168 14.62 9.92 14.53
N ARG A 169 13.76 10.94 14.53
CA ARG A 169 13.00 11.36 15.71
C ARG A 169 12.05 10.28 16.22
N GLN A 170 11.33 9.60 15.33
CA GLN A 170 10.44 8.51 15.70
C GLN A 170 11.22 7.30 16.24
N ILE A 171 12.37 6.95 15.64
CA ILE A 171 13.25 5.89 16.16
C ILE A 171 13.74 6.23 17.57
N GLU A 172 14.25 7.45 17.80
CA GLU A 172 14.66 7.91 19.15
C GLU A 172 13.54 7.74 20.19
N ARG A 173 12.31 8.13 19.82
CA ARG A 173 11.13 8.00 20.68
C ARG A 173 10.76 6.55 20.98
N LEU A 174 10.87 5.66 19.99
CA LEU A 174 10.59 4.22 20.16
C LEU A 174 11.64 3.56 21.07
N TYR A 175 12.92 3.92 20.92
CA TYR A 175 13.99 3.44 21.81
C TYR A 175 13.82 3.96 23.24
N ALA A 176 13.42 5.23 23.41
CA ALA A 176 13.12 5.79 24.74
C ALA A 176 11.97 5.04 25.45
N GLN A 177 11.03 4.50 24.67
CA GLN A 177 9.92 3.67 25.14
C GLN A 177 10.27 2.18 25.28
N LYS A 178 11.50 1.77 24.91
CA LYS A 178 11.97 0.37 24.90
C LYS A 178 11.08 -0.54 24.04
N VAL A 179 10.61 -0.02 22.90
CA VAL A 179 9.85 -0.82 21.93
C VAL A 179 10.78 -1.85 21.29
N ASP A 180 10.29 -3.08 21.16
CA ASP A 180 11.01 -4.18 20.53
C ASP A 180 11.34 -3.87 19.06
N GLU A 181 12.59 -4.10 18.67
CA GLU A 181 13.10 -3.78 17.33
C GLU A 181 12.35 -4.55 16.22
N ALA A 182 11.84 -5.75 16.48
CA ALA A 182 11.09 -6.51 15.49
C ALA A 182 9.72 -5.86 15.19
N ARG A 183 9.08 -5.19 16.17
CA ARG A 183 7.89 -4.34 15.94
C ARG A 183 8.23 -3.11 15.10
N ILE A 184 9.39 -2.50 15.34
CA ILE A 184 9.88 -1.35 14.55
C ILE A 184 10.11 -1.76 13.09
N VAL A 185 10.82 -2.88 12.87
CA VAL A 185 11.07 -3.44 11.53
C VAL A 185 9.76 -3.79 10.83
N GLU A 186 8.79 -4.34 11.54
CA GLU A 186 7.47 -4.62 10.97
C GLU A 186 6.77 -3.36 10.50
N ALA A 187 6.58 -2.37 11.37
CA ALA A 187 5.92 -1.13 11.00
C ALA A 187 6.62 -0.43 9.81
N LEU A 188 7.95 -0.38 9.83
CA LEU A 188 8.74 0.24 8.77
C LEU A 188 8.69 -0.55 7.44
N SER A 189 8.56 -1.88 7.51
CA SER A 189 8.52 -2.71 6.29
C SER A 189 7.26 -2.50 5.44
N TYR A 190 6.15 -2.03 6.04
CA TYR A 190 4.92 -1.80 5.31
C TYR A 190 5.03 -0.69 4.25
N ILE A 191 6.00 0.22 4.34
CA ILE A 191 6.20 1.29 3.34
C ILE A 191 6.44 0.73 1.93
N ILE A 192 6.99 -0.49 1.85
CA ILE A 192 7.28 -1.20 0.58
C ILE A 192 6.00 -1.27 -0.27
N TRP A 193 4.82 -1.32 0.36
CA TRP A 193 3.56 -1.40 -0.37
C TRP A 193 3.13 -0.04 -0.94
N PRO A 194 2.72 0.98 -0.17
CA PRO A 194 2.10 2.16 -0.77
C PRO A 194 3.09 3.01 -1.55
N LYS A 195 4.38 3.00 -1.18
CA LYS A 195 5.43 3.77 -1.88
C LYS A 195 6.29 2.94 -2.84
N GLY A 196 6.04 1.64 -2.95
CA GLY A 196 6.74 0.76 -3.88
C GLY A 196 5.76 0.00 -4.77
N VAL A 197 5.09 -1.01 -4.20
CA VAL A 197 4.20 -1.91 -4.94
C VAL A 197 2.99 -1.20 -5.52
N ASN A 198 2.29 -0.34 -4.78
CA ASN A 198 1.11 0.36 -5.31
C ASN A 198 1.48 1.36 -6.40
N ALA A 199 2.55 2.14 -6.21
CA ALA A 199 3.08 3.00 -7.26
C ALA A 199 3.43 2.19 -8.54
N PHE A 200 3.94 0.97 -8.38
CA PHE A 200 4.17 0.06 -9.50
C PHE A 200 2.88 -0.50 -10.11
N VAL A 201 1.87 -0.83 -9.29
CA VAL A 201 0.53 -1.23 -9.74
C VAL A 201 -0.07 -0.14 -10.65
N GLU A 202 -0.03 1.12 -10.21
CA GLU A 202 -0.54 2.26 -10.98
C GLU A 202 0.21 2.47 -12.29
N ALA A 203 1.54 2.34 -12.28
CA ALA A 203 2.34 2.41 -13.49
C ALA A 203 1.97 1.29 -14.50
N CYS A 204 1.80 0.06 -13.99
CA CYS A 204 1.36 -1.07 -14.82
C CYS A 204 -0.08 -0.90 -15.32
N ASP A 205 -0.97 -0.29 -14.54
CA ASP A 205 -2.34 0.02 -14.93
C ASP A 205 -2.38 1.04 -16.08
N VAL A 206 -1.59 2.12 -15.99
CA VAL A 206 -1.41 3.08 -17.10
C VAL A 206 -0.92 2.36 -18.36
N TRP A 207 0.12 1.54 -18.24
CA TRP A 207 0.66 0.81 -19.37
C TRP A 207 -0.37 -0.17 -19.97
N HIS A 208 -1.08 -0.90 -19.13
CA HIS A 208 -2.13 -1.81 -19.55
C HIS A 208 -3.23 -1.09 -20.34
N ARG A 209 -3.71 0.05 -19.84
CA ARG A 209 -4.70 0.88 -20.55
C ARG A 209 -4.23 1.32 -21.92
N LEU A 210 -2.96 1.72 -22.08
CA LEU A 210 -2.43 2.11 -23.40
C LEU A 210 -2.46 0.95 -24.40
N MET A 211 -2.26 -0.29 -23.96
CA MET A 211 -2.39 -1.48 -24.81
C MET A 211 -3.85 -1.77 -25.16
N VAL A 212 -4.76 -1.65 -24.19
CA VAL A 212 -6.20 -1.91 -24.37
C VAL A 212 -6.86 -0.90 -25.32
N THR A 213 -6.51 0.38 -25.21
CA THR A 213 -7.07 1.45 -26.06
C THR A 213 -6.48 1.49 -27.46
N GLY A 214 -5.46 0.66 -27.74
CA GLY A 214 -4.76 0.65 -29.02
C GLY A 214 -3.79 1.81 -29.22
N ALA A 215 -3.50 2.60 -28.18
CA ALA A 215 -2.49 3.67 -28.25
C ALA A 215 -1.08 3.12 -28.49
N ILE A 216 -0.82 1.88 -28.06
CA ILE A 216 0.40 1.12 -28.36
C ILE A 216 0.06 -0.31 -28.80
N THR A 217 0.89 -0.89 -29.66
CA THR A 217 0.75 -2.30 -30.08
C THR A 217 1.72 -3.18 -29.28
N PRO A 218 1.23 -4.11 -28.44
CA PRO A 218 2.10 -5.00 -27.69
C PRO A 218 2.67 -6.13 -28.55
N SER A 219 3.79 -6.71 -28.10
CA SER A 219 4.24 -8.01 -28.61
C SER A 219 3.25 -9.12 -28.23
N ALA A 220 3.31 -10.28 -28.89
CA ALA A 220 2.36 -11.39 -28.63
C ALA A 220 2.27 -11.81 -27.16
N ARG A 221 3.39 -11.80 -26.42
CA ARG A 221 3.41 -12.11 -24.98
C ARG A 221 2.69 -11.04 -24.15
N PHE A 222 2.96 -9.77 -24.43
CA PHE A 222 2.29 -8.66 -23.73
C PHE A 222 0.83 -8.48 -24.18
N ALA A 223 0.47 -8.95 -25.38
CA ALA A 223 -0.91 -9.05 -25.82
C ALA A 223 -1.68 -10.07 -24.95
N ALA A 224 -1.07 -11.20 -24.56
CA ALA A 224 -1.68 -12.13 -23.63
C ALA A 224 -1.94 -11.50 -22.24
N TRP A 225 -1.11 -10.56 -21.78
CA TRP A 225 -1.41 -9.75 -20.59
C TRP A 225 -2.52 -8.72 -20.86
N ARG A 226 -2.46 -7.96 -21.96
CA ARG A 226 -3.53 -7.02 -22.35
C ARG A 226 -4.91 -7.69 -22.39
N ASP A 227 -4.97 -8.91 -22.88
CA ASP A 227 -6.21 -9.68 -23.05
C ASP A 227 -6.71 -10.29 -21.73
N MET A 228 -6.05 -10.03 -20.60
CA MET A 228 -6.54 -10.44 -19.29
C MET A 228 -7.77 -9.64 -18.90
N PRO A 229 -8.91 -10.30 -18.66
CA PRO A 229 -10.10 -9.61 -18.19
C PRO A 229 -10.01 -9.33 -16.69
N GLY A 230 -10.73 -8.29 -16.25
CA GLY A 230 -11.02 -8.08 -14.84
C GLY A 230 -9.79 -7.76 -13.97
N LEU A 231 -8.89 -6.90 -14.44
CA LEU A 231 -7.81 -6.41 -13.57
C LEU A 231 -8.38 -5.46 -12.51
N GLY A 232 -8.14 -5.79 -11.24
CA GLY A 232 -8.64 -5.06 -10.07
C GLY A 232 -8.82 -6.01 -8.88
N ALA A 233 -8.80 -5.48 -7.66
CA ALA A 233 -9.16 -6.26 -6.47
C ALA A 233 -10.64 -6.13 -6.11
N PHE A 234 -11.24 -4.96 -6.39
CA PHE A 234 -12.61 -4.62 -6.04
C PHE A 234 -13.13 -3.52 -6.97
N ASP A 235 -14.37 -3.66 -7.46
CA ASP A 235 -15.07 -2.59 -8.18
C ASP A 235 -16.10 -1.94 -7.24
N PRO A 236 -15.88 -0.68 -6.82
CA PRO A 236 -16.79 0.04 -5.92
C PRO A 236 -18.18 0.28 -6.52
N ALA A 237 -18.32 0.32 -7.85
CA ALA A 237 -19.60 0.59 -8.51
C ALA A 237 -20.52 -0.64 -8.49
N SER A 238 -19.94 -1.84 -8.58
CA SER A 238 -20.69 -3.11 -8.54
C SER A 238 -20.65 -3.80 -7.18
N GLY A 239 -19.76 -3.39 -6.27
CA GLY A 239 -19.58 -4.01 -4.95
C GLY A 239 -19.00 -5.43 -5.01
N ARG A 240 -18.35 -5.80 -6.12
CA ARG A 240 -17.84 -7.16 -6.37
C ARG A 240 -16.32 -7.19 -6.52
N VAL A 241 -15.75 -8.34 -6.15
CA VAL A 241 -14.35 -8.68 -6.45
C VAL A 241 -14.21 -8.86 -7.96
N VAL A 242 -13.18 -8.25 -8.55
CA VAL A 242 -12.89 -8.38 -9.97
C VAL A 242 -11.98 -9.61 -10.15
N SER A 243 -12.49 -10.71 -10.71
CA SER A 243 -11.74 -11.97 -10.77
C SER A 243 -11.84 -12.70 -12.12
N GLY A 244 -10.71 -12.86 -12.80
CA GLY A 244 -10.45 -13.94 -13.76
C GLY A 244 -11.15 -13.87 -15.13
N PHE A 245 -10.86 -14.88 -15.96
CA PHE A 245 -11.31 -15.05 -17.37
C PHE A 245 -12.81 -15.30 -17.59
N GLY A 246 -13.63 -15.15 -16.55
CA GLY A 246 -15.08 -15.32 -16.60
C GLY A 246 -15.80 -13.98 -16.47
N GLY A 247 -15.71 -13.14 -17.50
CA GLY A 247 -16.62 -12.02 -17.65
C GLY A 247 -17.94 -12.49 -18.22
N GLU A 248 -18.97 -12.63 -17.39
CA GLU A 248 -20.31 -12.28 -17.88
C GLU A 248 -20.49 -10.78 -17.68
N GLY A 249 -20.06 -10.05 -18.70
CA GLY A 249 -20.47 -8.69 -18.95
C GLY A 249 -20.92 -8.58 -20.39
N ASN A 250 -22.11 -9.10 -20.71
CA ASN A 250 -22.93 -8.57 -21.80
C ASN A 250 -24.36 -9.14 -21.71
N ASP A 251 -25.37 -8.30 -21.48
CA ASP A 251 -26.23 -7.95 -22.61
C ASP A 251 -26.96 -6.63 -22.33
N GLY A 252 -26.39 -5.56 -22.87
CA GLY A 252 -27.19 -4.44 -23.30
C GLY A 252 -27.79 -4.79 -24.66
N SER A 253 -28.92 -5.52 -24.69
CA SER A 253 -29.73 -5.63 -25.89
C SER A 253 -31.25 -5.47 -25.60
N ALA A 254 -31.76 -4.38 -26.16
CA ALA A 254 -33.13 -4.03 -26.52
C ALA A 254 -34.29 -5.00 -26.15
N ARG A 255 -35.24 -4.46 -25.36
CA ARG A 255 -36.72 -4.58 -25.40
C ARG A 255 -37.21 -3.54 -24.37
N ASP A 256 -37.85 -2.42 -24.71
CA ASP A 256 -39.17 -2.34 -25.32
C ASP A 256 -39.36 -1.05 -26.14
N ARG A 257 -39.81 -1.25 -27.38
CA ARG A 257 -40.84 -0.41 -28.00
C ARG A 257 -41.93 -1.36 -28.49
N ALA A 258 -43.11 -1.32 -27.86
CA ALA A 258 -44.44 -1.20 -28.47
C ALA A 258 -45.54 -1.89 -27.62
N ALA A 259 -46.63 -1.14 -27.40
CA ALA A 259 -48.00 -1.55 -27.03
C ALA A 259 -48.15 -2.22 -25.65
N ASP A 260 -48.99 -1.77 -24.71
CA ASP A 260 -50.19 -0.92 -24.69
C ASP A 260 -50.29 -0.17 -23.35
#